data_AF-A0A3M1EYU0-F1
#
_entry.id   AF-A0A3M1EYU0-F1
#
_cell.length_a   1.000
_cell.length_b   1.000
_cell.length_c   1.000
_cell.angle_alpha   90.00
_cell.angle_beta   90.00
_cell.angle_gamma   90.00
#
_symmetry.space_group_name_H-M   'P 1'
#
loop_
_entity.id
_entity.type
_entity.pdbx_description
1 polymer ?
#
loop_
_entity_poly.entity_id
_entity_poly.type
_entity_poly.pdbx_seq_one_letter_code
_entity_poly.pdbx_strand_id
1 'polypeptide(L)'
;MRLFEVCSALNLSAETVVLGAIDTGLPLSDQLLDCDIDAKLSDELLRATARELLGESEGEKFFSEVKQKTVEAKSKRQERREAKRRQANAQAFKAPNTNTDAIARIRGVDFTSAAEFWNQVNAAAKRRLSTYEVLMLLRAQGEKASTISPQELASTLQPLPAAPKPASKPTTPRPLPSTQAPRTDHSNKPATASPLEPVSSDLQATLAQRYGLSPVEAEELHDLLAFMAPKRFETSKQLSNFIVTHQLGHRYPNISGIVRMELDGEEWDFKGGFPPKIYAIICDELGLSNQGTRARPIGFIPFRDLYEG
;
A
#
# COMPACT_ATOMS: atom_id res chain seq x y z
N MET A 1 9.25 -36.14 38.22
CA MET A 1 9.88 -35.56 37.02
C MET A 1 8.78 -35.29 36.01
N ARG A 2 8.67 -34.07 35.48
CA ARG A 2 7.68 -33.77 34.45
C ARG A 2 8.20 -34.32 33.13
N LEU A 3 7.36 -34.99 32.33
CA LEU A 3 7.75 -35.64 31.05
C LEU A 3 8.55 -34.70 30.14
N PHE A 4 8.23 -33.41 30.19
CA PHE A 4 8.93 -32.33 29.48
C PHE A 4 10.43 -32.21 29.82
N GLU A 5 10.84 -32.47 31.08
CA GLU A 5 12.25 -32.43 31.51
C GLU A 5 13.03 -33.65 31.01
N VAL A 6 12.35 -34.80 30.87
CA VAL A 6 12.95 -36.04 30.35
C VAL A 6 13.12 -35.97 28.83
N CYS A 7 12.12 -35.45 28.11
CA CYS A 7 12.17 -35.31 26.65
C CYS A 7 13.21 -34.27 26.20
N SER A 8 13.36 -33.18 26.96
CA SER A 8 14.39 -32.16 26.71
C SER A 8 15.82 -32.68 27.00
N ALA A 9 15.98 -33.51 28.03
CA ALA A 9 17.27 -34.14 28.35
C ALA A 9 17.71 -35.22 27.35
N LEU A 10 16.78 -35.79 26.57
CA LEU A 10 17.04 -36.90 25.64
C LEU A 10 17.03 -36.49 24.16
N ASN A 11 16.79 -35.21 23.83
CA ASN A 11 16.80 -34.68 22.47
C ASN A 11 15.90 -35.47 21.50
N LEU A 12 14.72 -35.90 21.97
CA LEU A 12 13.77 -36.72 21.21
C LEU A 12 12.85 -35.85 20.33
N SER A 13 12.50 -36.35 19.14
CA SER A 13 11.60 -35.65 18.21
C SER A 13 10.16 -35.65 18.73
N ALA A 14 9.33 -34.73 18.22
CA ALA A 14 7.92 -34.60 18.61
C ALA A 14 7.12 -35.91 18.43
N GLU A 15 7.53 -36.79 17.50
CA GLU A 15 6.94 -38.12 17.30
C GLU A 15 7.04 -39.01 18.54
N THR A 16 8.19 -39.02 19.23
CA THR A 16 8.37 -39.87 20.43
C THR A 16 7.52 -39.38 21.60
N VAL A 17 7.26 -38.07 21.66
CA VAL A 17 6.43 -37.45 22.72
C VAL A 17 4.96 -37.81 22.55
N VAL A 18 4.47 -37.83 21.31
CA VAL A 18 3.09 -38.22 21.00
C VAL A 18 2.89 -39.72 21.24
N LEU A 19 3.82 -40.57 20.82
CA LEU A 19 3.75 -42.02 21.05
C LEU A 19 3.81 -42.37 22.55
N GLY A 20 4.66 -41.70 23.33
CA GLY A 20 4.73 -41.90 24.79
C GLY A 20 3.50 -41.40 25.56
N ALA A 21 2.80 -40.38 25.07
CA ALA A 21 1.55 -39.90 25.68
C ALA A 21 0.38 -40.87 25.46
N ILE A 22 0.35 -41.54 24.30
CA ILE A 22 -0.66 -42.56 23.97
C ILE A 22 -0.47 -43.81 24.83
N ASP A 23 0.77 -44.26 25.03
CA ASP A 23 1.08 -45.49 25.80
C ASP A 23 0.83 -45.33 27.31
N THR A 24 0.78 -44.09 27.82
CA THR A 24 0.63 -43.81 29.26
C THR A 24 -0.76 -43.33 29.68
N GLY A 25 -1.70 -43.17 28.74
CA GLY A 25 -3.07 -42.72 29.04
C GLY A 25 -3.15 -41.32 29.67
N LEU A 26 -2.12 -40.50 29.51
CA LEU A 26 -2.06 -39.16 30.09
C LEU A 26 -2.80 -38.15 29.20
N PRO A 27 -3.57 -37.21 29.79
CA PRO A 27 -4.22 -36.16 29.01
C PRO A 27 -3.16 -35.24 28.39
N LEU A 28 -3.12 -35.21 27.06
CA LEU A 28 -2.33 -34.24 26.28
C LEU A 28 -2.70 -32.82 26.73
N SER A 29 -1.77 -32.11 27.35
CA SER A 29 -2.01 -30.75 27.83
C SER A 29 -2.07 -29.76 26.66
N ASP A 30 -2.71 -28.61 26.90
CA ASP A 30 -2.87 -27.51 25.93
C ASP A 30 -1.54 -27.02 25.31
N GLN A 31 -0.38 -27.37 25.90
CA GLN A 31 0.94 -26.96 25.41
C GLN A 31 1.44 -27.74 24.18
N LEU A 32 0.95 -28.97 23.93
CA LEU A 32 1.34 -29.73 22.73
C LEU A 32 0.60 -29.25 21.46
N LEU A 33 -0.54 -28.57 21.62
CA LEU A 33 -1.33 -27.99 20.54
C LEU A 33 -0.72 -26.71 19.95
N ASP A 34 0.31 -26.15 20.58
CA ASP A 34 1.05 -24.97 20.12
C ASP A 34 2.26 -25.32 19.22
N CYS A 35 2.61 -26.60 19.11
CA CYS A 35 3.59 -27.06 18.12
C CYS A 35 2.91 -27.06 16.75
N ASP A 36 3.43 -26.26 15.80
CA ASP A 36 3.12 -26.42 14.37
C ASP A 36 3.68 -27.79 13.95
N ILE A 37 2.93 -28.86 14.20
CA ILE A 37 3.14 -30.16 13.58
C ILE A 37 2.95 -29.89 12.09
N ASP A 38 4.04 -29.92 11.35
CA ASP A 38 4.06 -29.69 9.91
C ASP A 38 2.87 -30.40 9.27
N ALA A 39 2.12 -29.66 8.45
CA ALA A 39 0.92 -30.12 7.75
C ALA A 39 1.17 -31.24 6.71
N LYS A 40 2.30 -31.94 6.83
CA LYS A 40 2.80 -33.00 5.97
C LYS A 40 2.92 -34.35 6.65
N LEU A 41 2.61 -34.48 7.94
CA LEU A 41 2.14 -35.78 8.38
C LEU A 41 0.81 -35.97 7.65
N SER A 42 0.80 -36.83 6.62
CA SER A 42 -0.39 -37.00 5.81
C SER A 42 -1.54 -37.37 6.76
N ASP A 43 -2.70 -36.74 6.61
CA ASP A 43 -3.92 -37.10 7.35
C ASP A 43 -4.12 -38.64 7.33
N GLU A 44 -3.68 -39.30 6.26
CA GLU A 44 -3.62 -40.75 6.10
C GLU A 44 -2.69 -41.46 7.10
N LEU A 45 -1.48 -40.95 7.35
CA LEU A 45 -0.55 -41.57 8.30
C LEU A 45 -1.10 -41.46 9.72
N LEU A 46 -1.57 -40.28 10.13
CA LEU A 46 -2.16 -40.08 11.45
C LEU A 46 -3.40 -40.97 11.66
N ARG A 47 -4.23 -41.10 10.62
CA ARG A 47 -5.42 -41.95 10.61
C ARG A 47 -5.05 -43.43 10.66
N ALA A 48 -4.05 -43.87 9.90
CA ALA A 48 -3.56 -45.24 9.91
C ALA A 48 -3.01 -45.62 11.29
N THR A 49 -2.17 -44.76 11.89
CA THR A 49 -1.62 -44.97 13.23
C THR A 49 -2.72 -45.01 14.30
N ALA A 50 -3.71 -44.12 14.22
CA ALA A 50 -4.83 -44.14 15.16
C ALA A 50 -5.65 -45.43 15.08
N ARG A 51 -5.91 -45.94 13.86
CA ARG A 51 -6.61 -47.22 13.65
C ARG A 51 -5.79 -48.42 14.14
N GLU A 52 -4.48 -48.39 13.97
CA GLU A 52 -3.59 -49.47 14.42
C GLU A 52 -3.55 -49.56 15.95
N LEU A 53 -3.51 -48.42 16.64
CA LEU A 53 -3.39 -48.38 18.11
C LEU A 53 -4.71 -48.58 18.84
N LEU A 54 -5.83 -48.06 18.31
CA LEU A 54 -7.13 -48.03 18.98
C LEU A 54 -8.18 -48.93 18.31
N GLY A 55 -7.83 -49.58 17.19
CA GLY A 55 -8.79 -50.27 16.34
C GLY A 55 -9.56 -49.32 15.41
N GLU A 56 -10.25 -49.87 14.40
CA GLU A 56 -10.85 -49.06 13.33
C GLU A 56 -11.87 -48.03 13.83
N SER A 57 -12.81 -48.45 14.68
CA SER A 57 -13.91 -47.59 15.15
C SER A 57 -13.42 -46.49 16.11
N GLU A 58 -12.61 -46.85 17.11
CA GLU A 58 -12.11 -45.87 18.09
C GLU A 58 -11.03 -44.96 17.49
N GLY A 59 -10.19 -45.49 16.60
CA GLY A 59 -9.19 -44.71 15.86
C GLY A 59 -9.82 -43.64 14.96
N GLU A 60 -10.92 -43.96 14.26
CA GLU A 60 -11.68 -42.97 13.47
C GLU A 60 -12.31 -41.88 14.31
N LYS A 61 -12.89 -42.27 15.46
CA LYS A 61 -13.48 -41.32 16.40
C LYS A 61 -12.41 -40.37 16.96
N PHE A 62 -11.26 -40.91 17.37
CA PHE A 62 -10.13 -40.13 17.84
C PHE A 62 -9.62 -39.15 16.78
N PHE A 63 -9.38 -39.62 15.56
CA PHE A 63 -8.92 -38.76 14.46
C PHE A 63 -9.91 -37.62 14.16
N SER A 64 -11.21 -37.91 14.15
CA SER A 64 -12.26 -36.91 13.95
C SER A 64 -12.27 -35.86 15.05
N GLU A 65 -12.10 -36.26 16.31
CA GLU A 65 -12.03 -35.35 17.45
C GLU A 65 -10.79 -34.45 17.40
N VAL A 66 -9.62 -35.01 17.08
CA VAL A 66 -8.38 -34.24 16.89
C VAL A 66 -8.55 -33.21 15.78
N LYS A 67 -9.09 -33.62 14.63
CA LYS A 67 -9.32 -32.72 13.49
C LYS A 67 -10.27 -31.58 13.84
N GLN A 68 -11.36 -31.88 14.56
CA GLN A 68 -12.29 -30.86 15.04
C GLN A 68 -11.60 -29.87 15.97
N LYS A 69 -10.86 -30.35 16.98
CA LYS A 69 -10.09 -29.50 17.91
C LYS A 69 -9.06 -28.64 17.20
N THR A 70 -8.39 -29.15 16.17
CA THR A 70 -7.46 -28.37 15.35
C THR A 70 -8.16 -27.23 14.60
N VAL A 71 -9.35 -27.48 14.04
CA VAL A 71 -10.14 -26.43 13.35
C VAL A 71 -10.59 -25.36 14.35
N GLU A 72 -11.10 -25.75 15.52
CA GLU A 72 -11.51 -24.83 16.58
C GLU A 72 -10.33 -23.97 17.08
N ALA A 73 -9.16 -24.57 17.28
CA ALA A 73 -7.95 -23.85 17.69
C ALA A 73 -7.49 -22.82 16.62
N LYS A 74 -7.53 -23.21 15.34
CA LYS A 74 -7.21 -22.29 14.22
C LYS A 74 -8.20 -21.11 14.16
N SER A 75 -9.50 -21.37 14.33
CA SER A 75 -10.53 -20.33 14.38
C SER A 75 -10.28 -19.34 15.52
N LYS A 76 -10.06 -19.85 16.74
CA LYS A 76 -9.78 -19.02 17.92
C LYS A 76 -8.51 -18.18 17.77
N ARG A 77 -7.47 -18.71 17.10
CA ARG A 77 -6.24 -17.96 16.78
C ARG A 77 -6.51 -16.84 15.79
N GLN A 78 -7.35 -17.08 14.78
CA GLN A 78 -7.78 -16.05 13.83
C GLN A 78 -8.57 -14.94 14.53
N GLU A 79 -9.55 -15.29 15.37
CA GLU A 79 -10.33 -14.33 16.15
C GLU A 79 -9.43 -13.46 17.04
N ARG A 80 -8.45 -14.05 17.73
CA ARG A 80 -7.46 -13.29 18.52
C ARG A 80 -6.63 -12.33 17.68
N ARG A 81 -6.21 -12.74 16.48
CA ARG A 81 -5.48 -11.87 15.53
C ARG A 81 -6.36 -10.71 15.06
N GLU A 82 -7.61 -10.98 14.74
CA GLU A 82 -8.58 -9.95 14.35
C GLU A 82 -8.90 -8.99 15.50
N ALA A 83 -9.09 -9.49 16.72
CA ALA A 83 -9.30 -8.67 17.91
C ALA A 83 -8.10 -7.76 18.18
N LYS A 84 -6.87 -8.29 18.10
CA LYS A 84 -5.63 -7.51 18.24
C LYS A 84 -5.52 -6.42 17.16
N ARG A 85 -5.90 -6.73 15.91
CA ARG A 85 -5.94 -5.75 14.81
C ARG A 85 -7.01 -4.68 15.05
N ARG A 86 -8.19 -5.04 15.54
CA ARG A 86 -9.25 -4.08 15.93
C ARG A 86 -8.77 -3.16 17.05
N GLN A 87 -8.11 -3.70 18.06
CA GLN A 87 -7.54 -2.91 19.15
C GLN A 87 -6.44 -1.96 18.67
N ALA A 88 -5.52 -2.42 17.80
CA ALA A 88 -4.48 -1.59 17.22
C ALA A 88 -5.08 -0.43 16.38
N ASN A 89 -6.11 -0.70 15.57
CA ASN A 89 -6.81 0.34 14.82
C ASN A 89 -7.53 1.34 15.73
N ALA A 90 -8.18 0.86 16.81
CA ALA A 90 -8.85 1.73 17.78
C ALA A 90 -7.85 2.62 18.55
N GLN A 91 -6.66 2.10 18.85
CA GLN A 91 -5.58 2.88 19.47
C GLN A 91 -4.98 3.90 18.50
N ALA A 92 -4.81 3.55 17.22
CA ALA A 92 -4.37 4.49 16.18
C ALA A 92 -5.32 5.69 16.02
N PHE A 93 -6.62 5.51 16.29
CA PHE A 93 -7.62 6.59 16.27
C PHE A 93 -7.61 7.48 17.52
N LYS A 94 -7.09 6.99 18.65
CA LYS A 94 -6.99 7.74 19.92
C LYS A 94 -5.66 8.47 20.09
N ALA A 95 -4.65 8.10 19.31
CA ALA A 95 -3.41 8.86 19.28
C ALA A 95 -3.67 10.19 18.53
N PRO A 96 -3.46 11.36 19.15
CA PRO A 96 -3.45 12.62 18.42
C PRO A 96 -2.34 12.53 17.37
N ASN A 97 -2.72 12.36 16.11
CA ASN A 97 -1.77 12.25 15.02
C ASN A 97 -1.13 13.62 14.80
N THR A 98 0.09 13.75 15.30
CA THR A 98 0.96 14.92 15.36
C THR A 98 1.42 15.45 14.01
N ASN A 99 0.81 15.05 12.88
CA ASN A 99 1.09 15.65 11.58
C ASN A 99 -0.03 16.60 11.14
N THR A 100 -1.29 16.23 11.34
CA THR A 100 -2.43 17.11 11.05
C THR A 100 -2.49 18.28 12.05
N ASP A 101 -2.24 18.01 13.33
CA ASP A 101 -2.15 19.04 14.37
C ASP A 101 -0.89 19.91 14.22
N ALA A 102 0.22 19.35 13.75
CA ALA A 102 1.43 20.12 13.46
C ALA A 102 1.24 21.03 12.24
N ILE A 103 0.59 20.56 11.18
CA ILE A 103 0.27 21.38 10.00
C ILE A 103 -0.73 22.49 10.36
N ALA A 104 -1.71 22.21 11.23
CA ALA A 104 -2.64 23.21 11.76
C ALA A 104 -1.92 24.30 12.59
N ARG A 105 -0.99 23.90 13.48
CA ARG A 105 -0.15 24.83 14.26
C ARG A 105 0.79 25.65 13.39
N ILE A 106 1.43 25.06 12.38
CA ILE A 106 2.34 25.77 11.46
C ILE A 106 1.59 26.85 10.66
N ARG A 107 0.30 26.66 10.38
CA ARG A 107 -0.53 27.62 9.65
C ARG A 107 -1.26 28.63 10.53
N GLY A 108 -1.01 28.61 11.85
CA GLY A 108 -1.58 29.59 12.79
C GLY A 108 -3.10 29.54 12.89
N VAL A 109 -3.70 28.37 12.64
CA VAL A 109 -5.15 28.22 12.69
C VAL A 109 -5.53 27.40 13.92
N ASP A 110 -6.16 28.07 14.88
CA ASP A 110 -6.68 27.44 16.09
C ASP A 110 -7.96 26.68 15.74
N PHE A 111 -7.85 25.36 15.63
CA PHE A 111 -9.01 24.47 15.53
C PHE A 111 -9.09 23.59 16.75
N THR A 112 -10.28 23.50 17.32
CA THR A 112 -10.58 22.62 18.46
C THR A 112 -10.72 21.15 18.03
N SER A 113 -10.91 20.86 16.73
CA SER A 113 -10.84 19.49 16.19
C SER A 113 -10.59 19.44 14.68
N ALA A 114 -10.11 18.28 14.19
CA ALA A 114 -9.97 17.99 12.76
C ALA A 114 -11.31 18.09 11.99
N ALA A 115 -12.45 17.86 12.67
CA ALA A 115 -13.77 17.98 12.06
C ALA A 115 -14.13 19.45 11.73
N GLU A 116 -13.76 20.39 12.58
CA GLU A 116 -13.97 21.83 12.31
C GLU A 116 -13.11 22.34 11.15
N PHE A 117 -11.86 21.88 11.07
CA PHE A 117 -10.97 22.20 9.95
C PHE A 117 -11.62 21.80 8.61
N TRP A 118 -12.13 20.57 8.51
CA TRP A 118 -12.74 20.08 7.26
C TRP A 118 -14.08 20.74 6.95
N ASN A 119 -14.89 21.07 7.96
CA ASN A 119 -16.11 21.85 7.76
C ASN A 119 -15.82 23.25 7.21
N GLN A 120 -14.74 23.89 7.66
CA GLN A 120 -14.31 25.17 7.10
C GLN A 120 -13.71 25.06 5.70
N VAL A 121 -12.92 24.02 5.41
CA VAL A 121 -12.43 23.77 4.03
C VAL A 121 -13.61 23.57 3.08
N ASN A 122 -14.63 22.82 3.49
CA ASN A 122 -15.86 22.63 2.73
C ASN A 122 -16.68 23.92 2.57
N ALA A 123 -16.78 24.73 3.63
CA ALA A 123 -17.49 26.02 3.58
C ALA A 123 -16.78 27.07 2.71
N ALA A 124 -15.44 27.10 2.76
CA ALA A 124 -14.62 28.03 2.00
C ALA A 124 -14.51 27.65 0.51
N ALA A 125 -14.61 26.37 0.17
CA ALA A 125 -14.35 25.91 -1.19
C ALA A 125 -15.49 26.17 -2.19
N LYS A 126 -16.76 26.31 -1.79
CA LYS A 126 -17.93 26.42 -2.71
C LYS A 126 -17.85 25.52 -3.96
N ARG A 127 -17.16 24.38 -3.87
CA ARG A 127 -16.90 23.50 -5.01
C ARG A 127 -17.44 22.13 -4.68
N ARG A 128 -18.06 21.50 -5.68
CA ARG A 128 -18.51 20.12 -5.60
C ARG A 128 -17.30 19.23 -5.34
N LEU A 129 -17.37 18.49 -4.24
CA LEU A 129 -16.45 17.42 -3.93
C LEU A 129 -16.60 16.33 -5.01
N SER A 130 -15.47 15.83 -5.49
CA SER A 130 -15.43 14.66 -6.35
C SER A 130 -15.93 13.42 -5.61
N THR A 131 -16.41 12.42 -6.35
CA THR A 131 -16.87 11.14 -5.79
C THR A 131 -15.79 10.50 -4.89
N TYR A 132 -14.51 10.69 -5.23
CA TYR A 132 -13.38 10.20 -4.43
C TYR A 132 -13.24 10.95 -3.09
N GLU A 133 -13.37 12.27 -3.06
CA GLU A 133 -13.32 13.06 -1.82
C GLU A 133 -14.49 12.71 -0.90
N VAL A 134 -15.67 12.47 -1.47
CA VAL A 134 -16.84 11.97 -0.73
C VAL A 134 -16.58 10.58 -0.14
N LEU A 135 -15.98 9.66 -0.91
CA LEU A 135 -15.61 8.33 -0.42
C LEU A 135 -14.53 8.37 0.68
N MET A 136 -13.57 9.28 0.59
CA MET A 136 -12.56 9.50 1.61
C MET A 136 -13.18 10.08 2.90
N LEU A 137 -14.16 10.98 2.78
CA LEU A 137 -14.92 11.52 3.92
C LEU A 137 -15.76 10.46 4.62
N LEU A 138 -16.53 9.67 3.87
CA LEU A 138 -17.35 8.59 4.42
C LEU A 138 -16.50 7.53 5.13
N ARG A 139 -15.33 7.20 4.55
CA ARG A 139 -14.36 6.29 5.17
C ARG A 139 -13.72 6.88 6.43
N ALA A 140 -13.41 8.18 6.44
CA ALA A 140 -12.89 8.87 7.61
C ALA A 140 -13.90 8.94 8.77
N GLN A 141 -15.20 8.96 8.45
CA GLN A 141 -16.31 8.88 9.41
C GLN A 141 -16.63 7.45 9.88
N GLY A 142 -15.93 6.44 9.35
CA GLY A 142 -16.11 5.04 9.73
C GLY A 142 -17.32 4.36 9.10
N GLU A 143 -18.01 5.03 8.15
CA GLU A 143 -19.09 4.41 7.39
C GLU A 143 -18.53 3.47 6.32
N LYS A 144 -19.09 2.27 6.22
CA LYS A 144 -18.74 1.34 5.16
C LYS A 144 -19.36 1.85 3.86
N ALA A 145 -18.52 2.09 2.84
CA ALA A 145 -18.97 2.49 1.51
C ALA A 145 -19.95 1.50 0.83
N SER A 146 -20.13 0.30 1.39
CA SER A 146 -21.02 -0.75 0.87
C SER A 146 -22.48 -0.62 1.28
N THR A 147 -22.86 0.37 2.11
CA THR A 147 -24.24 0.52 2.62
C THR A 147 -25.05 1.66 1.98
N ILE A 148 -24.45 2.49 1.11
CA ILE A 148 -25.13 3.64 0.50
C ILE A 148 -25.59 3.27 -0.91
N SER A 149 -26.89 3.42 -1.17
CA SER A 149 -27.48 3.12 -2.49
C SER A 149 -27.03 4.15 -3.53
N PRO A 150 -26.80 3.76 -4.81
CA PRO A 150 -26.51 4.69 -5.90
C PRO A 150 -27.51 5.85 -6.02
N GLN A 151 -28.77 5.66 -5.60
CA GLN A 151 -29.81 6.70 -5.59
C GLN A 151 -29.62 7.77 -4.50
N GLU A 152 -29.01 7.43 -3.36
CA GLU A 152 -28.69 8.38 -2.28
C GLU A 152 -27.48 9.26 -2.64
N LEU A 153 -26.48 8.66 -3.29
CA LEU A 153 -25.36 9.38 -3.91
C LEU A 153 -25.82 10.35 -5.00
N ALA A 154 -26.81 9.97 -5.82
CA ALA A 154 -27.37 10.83 -6.86
C ALA A 154 -28.19 12.01 -6.28
N SER A 155 -28.88 11.81 -5.16
CA SER A 155 -29.72 12.85 -4.52
C SER A 155 -28.90 13.97 -3.88
N THR A 156 -27.67 13.68 -3.44
CA THR A 156 -26.73 14.67 -2.90
C THR A 156 -26.11 15.56 -4.01
N LEU A 157 -26.26 15.17 -5.28
CA LEU A 157 -25.65 15.81 -6.44
C LEU A 157 -26.65 16.62 -7.30
N GLN A 158 -27.76 17.13 -6.73
CA GLN A 158 -28.75 17.89 -7.51
C GLN A 158 -28.14 19.14 -8.20
N PRO A 159 -28.47 19.41 -9.49
CA PRO A 159 -27.97 20.57 -10.21
C PRO A 159 -28.67 21.86 -9.77
N LEU A 160 -27.91 22.95 -9.59
CA LEU A 160 -28.49 24.30 -9.51
C LEU A 160 -29.04 24.74 -10.88
N PRO A 161 -30.07 25.60 -10.92
CA PRO A 161 -30.66 26.09 -12.18
C PRO A 161 -29.66 26.91 -13.00
N ALA A 162 -29.68 26.69 -14.32
CA ALA A 162 -28.75 27.28 -15.27
C ALA A 162 -28.88 28.81 -15.36
N ALA A 163 -27.76 29.51 -15.21
CA ALA A 163 -27.64 30.94 -15.47
C ALA A 163 -27.50 31.22 -16.99
N PRO A 164 -27.99 32.38 -17.48
CA PRO A 164 -28.13 32.66 -18.91
C PRO A 164 -26.79 33.01 -19.60
N LYS A 165 -26.66 32.55 -20.85
CA LYS A 165 -25.51 32.78 -21.74
C LYS A 165 -25.38 34.26 -22.15
N PRO A 166 -24.18 34.86 -22.14
CA PRO A 166 -23.92 36.10 -22.86
C PRO A 166 -23.54 35.84 -24.33
N ALA A 167 -24.05 36.73 -25.18
CA ALA A 167 -24.05 36.68 -26.63
C ALA A 167 -22.69 37.02 -27.29
N SER A 168 -22.45 36.37 -28.42
CA SER A 168 -21.37 36.65 -29.38
C SER A 168 -21.66 37.91 -30.22
N LYS A 169 -20.62 38.61 -30.71
CA LYS A 169 -20.52 39.19 -32.08
C LYS A 169 -19.16 39.90 -32.36
N PRO A 170 -18.82 40.27 -33.63
CA PRO A 170 -17.54 39.95 -34.29
C PRO A 170 -16.75 41.18 -34.80
N THR A 171 -15.61 40.98 -35.50
CA THR A 171 -15.23 41.53 -36.85
C THR A 171 -13.70 41.64 -37.07
N THR A 172 -13.29 41.28 -38.29
CA THR A 172 -11.96 41.14 -38.96
C THR A 172 -11.40 42.50 -39.53
N PRO A 173 -10.40 42.61 -40.46
CA PRO A 173 -8.93 42.32 -40.44
C PRO A 173 -7.97 43.48 -40.93
N ARG A 174 -6.62 43.25 -40.80
CA ARG A 174 -5.45 43.72 -41.64
C ARG A 174 -5.05 45.23 -41.64
N PRO A 175 -3.83 45.67 -42.11
CA PRO A 175 -2.63 44.96 -42.62
C PRO A 175 -1.21 45.44 -42.15
N LEU A 176 -0.18 44.69 -42.60
CA LEU A 176 1.28 44.94 -42.58
C LEU A 176 1.74 46.12 -43.46
N PRO A 177 2.94 46.71 -43.22
CA PRO A 177 4.14 46.44 -44.06
C PRO A 177 5.47 46.37 -43.25
N SER A 178 6.34 45.39 -43.50
CA SER A 178 7.58 45.40 -44.33
C SER A 178 8.86 46.06 -43.74
N THR A 179 9.88 45.20 -43.59
CA THR A 179 11.32 45.37 -43.96
C THR A 179 12.24 46.29 -43.13
N GLN A 180 13.24 45.68 -42.44
CA GLN A 180 14.69 45.79 -42.73
C GLN A 180 15.55 45.16 -41.61
N ALA A 181 16.64 44.48 -42.01
CA ALA A 181 17.79 44.03 -41.20
C ALA A 181 19.04 44.84 -41.64
N PRO A 182 20.30 44.56 -41.23
CA PRO A 182 20.90 43.98 -40.00
C PRO A 182 22.00 44.92 -39.42
N ARG A 183 22.87 44.39 -38.50
CA ARG A 183 24.16 44.91 -37.94
C ARG A 183 24.04 45.40 -36.48
N THR A 184 24.97 45.16 -35.54
CA THR A 184 26.37 44.67 -35.51
C THR A 184 26.73 44.25 -34.08
N ASP A 185 27.81 43.46 -33.95
CA ASP A 185 28.54 43.09 -32.73
C ASP A 185 28.80 44.24 -31.74
N HIS A 186 28.91 43.89 -30.43
CA HIS A 186 30.09 44.19 -29.60
C HIS A 186 30.03 43.50 -28.22
N SER A 187 31.12 42.81 -27.90
CA SER A 187 31.52 42.27 -26.60
C SER A 187 31.67 43.33 -25.50
N ASN A 188 31.28 43.00 -24.25
CA ASN A 188 32.12 43.07 -23.03
C ASN A 188 31.28 42.84 -21.74
N LYS A 189 31.55 41.76 -20.99
CA LYS A 189 32.30 41.69 -19.70
C LYS A 189 31.37 41.89 -18.46
N PRO A 190 31.77 41.50 -17.22
CA PRO A 190 31.03 40.49 -16.44
C PRO A 190 30.57 40.99 -15.06
N ALA A 191 29.98 40.06 -14.31
CA ALA A 191 29.73 40.06 -12.87
C ALA A 191 28.47 40.82 -12.41
N THR A 192 27.42 40.03 -12.14
CA THR A 192 26.56 40.29 -10.98
C THR A 192 26.17 38.93 -10.42
N ALA A 193 26.74 38.60 -9.27
CA ALA A 193 26.34 37.43 -8.50
C ALA A 193 24.90 37.65 -8.04
N SER A 194 23.98 36.90 -8.65
CA SER A 194 22.58 36.84 -8.25
C SER A 194 22.30 35.55 -7.46
N PRO A 195 21.29 35.59 -6.59
CA PRO A 195 21.19 34.75 -5.40
C PRO A 195 21.09 33.26 -5.70
N LEU A 196 21.83 32.46 -4.92
CA LEU A 196 21.73 31.01 -4.88
C LEU A 196 20.31 30.59 -4.47
N GLU A 197 19.62 29.88 -5.39
CA GLU A 197 18.67 28.74 -5.25
C GLU A 197 17.68 28.74 -6.45
N PRO A 198 17.26 27.58 -7.03
CA PRO A 198 17.18 26.27 -6.39
C PRO A 198 17.97 25.17 -7.14
N VAL A 199 18.78 24.41 -6.40
CA VAL A 199 19.53 23.22 -6.90
C VAL A 199 18.60 22.10 -7.43
N SER A 200 17.28 22.22 -7.24
CA SER A 200 16.29 21.18 -7.53
C SER A 200 15.88 21.06 -9.01
N SER A 201 15.95 22.12 -9.82
CA SER A 201 15.50 22.07 -11.23
C SER A 201 16.48 21.30 -12.12
N ASP A 202 17.77 21.37 -11.81
CA ASP A 202 18.82 20.76 -12.61
C ASP A 202 18.82 19.22 -12.48
N LEU A 203 18.43 18.71 -11.30
CA LEU A 203 18.34 17.27 -11.06
C LEU A 203 17.17 16.64 -11.82
N GLN A 204 16.01 17.31 -11.87
CA GLN A 204 14.86 16.85 -12.65
C GLN A 204 15.17 16.79 -14.15
N ALA A 205 15.80 17.86 -14.68
CA ALA A 205 16.25 17.90 -16.08
C ALA A 205 17.26 16.78 -16.37
N THR A 206 18.17 16.50 -15.43
CA THR A 206 19.14 15.41 -15.53
C THR A 206 18.45 14.05 -15.57
N LEU A 207 17.47 13.79 -14.69
CA LEU A 207 16.70 12.54 -14.69
C LEU A 207 15.92 12.35 -15.98
N ALA A 208 15.26 13.41 -16.47
CA ALA A 208 14.52 13.40 -17.73
C ALA A 208 15.42 13.01 -18.90
N GLN A 209 16.59 13.65 -19.00
CA GLN A 209 17.55 13.38 -20.07
C GLN A 209 18.19 12.00 -19.94
N ARG A 210 18.62 11.61 -18.73
CA ARG A 210 19.33 10.35 -18.49
C ARG A 210 18.47 9.12 -18.76
N TYR A 211 17.18 9.20 -18.43
CA TYR A 211 16.28 8.05 -18.51
C TYR A 211 15.23 8.16 -19.61
N GLY A 212 15.22 9.27 -20.37
CA GLY A 212 14.24 9.53 -21.42
C GLY A 212 12.82 9.57 -20.87
N LEU A 213 12.63 10.32 -19.77
CA LEU A 213 11.33 10.50 -19.12
C LEU A 213 10.69 11.81 -19.60
N SER A 214 9.36 11.86 -19.61
CA SER A 214 8.66 13.14 -19.76
C SER A 214 8.97 14.06 -18.56
N PRO A 215 8.80 15.39 -18.70
CA PRO A 215 9.03 16.31 -17.59
C PRO A 215 8.23 15.96 -16.33
N VAL A 216 6.98 15.52 -16.49
CA VAL A 216 6.10 15.13 -15.38
C VAL A 216 6.58 13.84 -14.71
N GLU A 217 6.97 12.82 -15.48
CA GLU A 217 7.52 11.59 -14.92
C GLU A 217 8.85 11.83 -14.20
N ALA A 218 9.69 12.73 -14.73
CA ALA A 218 10.96 13.09 -14.11
C ALA A 218 10.77 13.85 -12.79
N GLU A 219 9.78 14.74 -12.73
CA GLU A 219 9.37 15.43 -11.51
C GLU A 219 8.83 14.45 -10.46
N GLU A 220 7.91 13.56 -10.83
CA GLU A 220 7.38 12.54 -9.91
C GLU A 220 8.48 11.60 -9.41
N LEU A 221 9.39 11.18 -10.29
CA LEU A 221 10.52 10.34 -9.92
C LEU A 221 11.48 11.06 -8.97
N HIS A 222 11.79 12.34 -9.25
CA HIS A 222 12.61 13.17 -8.38
C HIS A 222 12.01 13.24 -6.97
N ASP A 223 10.72 13.56 -6.86
CA ASP A 223 10.02 13.68 -5.58
C ASP A 223 9.97 12.36 -4.82
N LEU A 224 9.78 11.26 -5.54
CA LEU A 224 9.82 9.91 -5.01
C LEU A 224 11.22 9.57 -4.45
N LEU A 225 12.28 9.86 -5.19
CA LEU A 225 13.67 9.62 -4.76
C LEU A 225 14.03 10.49 -3.55
N ALA A 226 13.69 11.78 -3.57
CA ALA A 226 13.92 12.69 -2.45
C ALA A 226 13.19 12.22 -1.18
N PHE A 227 11.99 11.66 -1.32
CA PHE A 227 11.23 11.11 -0.21
C PHE A 227 11.83 9.81 0.35
N MET A 228 12.43 8.97 -0.50
CA MET A 228 12.93 7.64 -0.12
C MET A 228 14.40 7.62 0.29
N ALA A 229 15.24 8.52 -0.22
CA ALA A 229 16.66 8.57 0.09
C ALA A 229 16.97 8.61 1.60
N PRO A 230 16.26 9.38 2.45
CA PRO A 230 16.51 9.40 3.89
C PRO A 230 16.19 8.08 4.61
N LYS A 231 15.45 7.16 3.99
CA LYS A 231 15.04 5.88 4.60
C LYS A 231 16.14 4.82 4.59
N ARG A 232 17.18 4.98 3.76
CA ARG A 232 18.35 4.08 3.68
C ARG A 232 17.95 2.60 3.55
N PHE A 233 17.09 2.28 2.59
CA PHE A 233 16.78 0.89 2.27
C PHE A 233 18.06 0.18 1.79
N GLU A 234 18.22 -1.08 2.18
CA GLU A 234 19.35 -1.91 1.77
C GLU A 234 18.96 -2.87 0.62
N THR A 235 17.66 -3.17 0.51
CA THR A 235 17.15 -4.19 -0.42
C THR A 235 15.90 -3.72 -1.14
N SER A 236 15.73 -4.19 -2.38
CA SER A 236 14.53 -3.92 -3.19
C SER A 236 13.23 -4.41 -2.52
N LYS A 237 13.31 -5.45 -1.68
CA LYS A 237 12.19 -5.97 -0.89
C LYS A 237 11.69 -4.96 0.15
N GLN A 238 12.59 -4.26 0.85
CA GLN A 238 12.22 -3.22 1.81
C GLN A 238 11.53 -2.05 1.08
N LEU A 239 12.08 -1.63 -0.05
CA LEU A 239 11.49 -0.61 -0.91
C LEU A 239 10.06 -1.01 -1.35
N SER A 240 9.87 -2.21 -1.91
CA SER A 240 8.55 -2.68 -2.35
C SER A 240 7.54 -2.73 -1.21
N ASN A 241 7.93 -3.22 -0.04
CA ASN A 241 7.05 -3.24 1.12
C ASN A 241 6.68 -1.81 1.57
N PHE A 242 7.64 -0.89 1.52
CA PHE A 242 7.42 0.50 1.87
C PHE A 242 6.45 1.21 0.92
N ILE A 243 6.60 0.99 -0.39
CA ILE A 243 5.72 1.49 -1.45
C ILE A 243 4.26 1.06 -1.17
N VAL A 244 4.06 -0.23 -0.89
CA VAL A 244 2.72 -0.78 -0.61
C VAL A 244 2.15 -0.20 0.68
N THR A 245 2.95 -0.17 1.74
CA THR A 245 2.53 0.30 3.07
C THR A 245 2.11 1.77 3.05
N HIS A 246 2.84 2.61 2.31
CA HIS A 246 2.59 4.05 2.21
C HIS A 246 1.75 4.43 0.99
N GLN A 247 1.28 3.45 0.21
CA GLN A 247 0.44 3.65 -0.95
C GLN A 247 1.05 4.65 -1.97
N LEU A 248 2.37 4.59 -2.16
CA LEU A 248 3.09 5.59 -2.95
C LEU A 248 2.65 5.63 -4.40
N GLY A 249 2.14 4.54 -4.96
CA GLY A 249 1.58 4.56 -6.32
C GLY A 249 0.43 5.57 -6.47
N HIS A 250 -0.40 5.78 -5.45
CA HIS A 250 -1.47 6.78 -5.56
C HIS A 250 -0.96 8.22 -5.58
N ARG A 251 0.27 8.46 -5.12
CA ARG A 251 0.88 9.80 -5.09
C ARG A 251 1.56 10.19 -6.40
N TYR A 252 1.96 9.21 -7.20
CA TYR A 252 2.74 9.40 -8.42
C TYR A 252 2.03 8.73 -9.62
N PRO A 253 0.90 9.28 -10.08
CA PRO A 253 0.02 8.62 -11.05
C PRO A 253 0.59 8.48 -12.47
N ASN A 254 1.62 9.25 -12.83
CA ASN A 254 2.26 9.14 -14.15
C ASN A 254 3.31 8.03 -14.17
N ILE A 255 4.01 7.80 -13.06
CA ILE A 255 5.04 6.74 -12.98
C ILE A 255 4.57 5.47 -12.29
N SER A 256 3.30 5.36 -11.91
CA SER A 256 2.78 4.17 -11.23
C SER A 256 1.38 3.79 -11.69
N GLY A 257 0.96 2.58 -11.34
CA GLY A 257 -0.28 2.02 -11.84
C GLY A 257 -0.56 0.61 -11.35
N ILE A 258 -1.25 -0.16 -12.18
CA ILE A 258 -1.48 -1.58 -11.99
C ILE A 258 -0.43 -2.33 -12.79
N VAL A 259 0.45 -3.05 -12.11
CA VAL A 259 1.42 -3.96 -12.73
C VAL A 259 0.83 -5.36 -12.70
N ARG A 260 0.63 -5.97 -13.87
CA ARG A 260 0.24 -7.39 -13.93
C ARG A 260 1.50 -8.23 -13.81
N MET A 261 1.52 -9.11 -12.82
CA MET A 261 2.66 -9.96 -12.47
C MET A 261 2.34 -11.41 -12.80
N GLU A 262 3.37 -12.18 -13.13
CA GLU A 262 3.31 -13.63 -13.35
C GLU A 262 4.39 -14.34 -12.54
N LEU A 263 4.04 -15.46 -11.90
CA LEU A 263 4.98 -16.39 -11.29
C LEU A 263 4.46 -17.82 -11.46
N ASP A 264 5.27 -18.69 -12.07
CA ASP A 264 4.96 -20.11 -12.24
C ASP A 264 3.57 -20.37 -12.89
N GLY A 265 3.14 -19.48 -13.79
CA GLY A 265 1.85 -19.54 -14.50
C GLY A 265 0.66 -18.91 -13.74
N GLU A 266 0.85 -18.48 -12.50
CA GLU A 266 -0.14 -17.69 -11.77
C GLU A 266 0.04 -16.20 -12.06
N GLU A 267 -1.07 -15.52 -12.34
CA GLU A 267 -1.09 -14.09 -12.65
C GLU A 267 -1.89 -13.30 -11.62
N TRP A 268 -1.40 -12.11 -11.25
CA TRP A 268 -2.12 -11.21 -10.36
C TRP A 268 -1.83 -9.74 -10.67
N ASP A 269 -2.77 -8.88 -10.30
CA ASP A 269 -2.63 -7.43 -10.43
C ASP A 269 -2.05 -6.82 -9.16
N PHE A 270 -0.92 -6.14 -9.31
CA PHE A 270 -0.24 -5.39 -8.27
C PHE A 270 -0.56 -3.90 -8.39
N LYS A 271 -1.57 -3.45 -7.63
CA LYS A 271 -2.03 -2.06 -7.60
C LYS A 271 -1.02 -1.16 -6.87
N GLY A 272 -0.68 -0.03 -7.48
CA GLY A 272 0.33 0.90 -6.98
C GLY A 272 1.75 0.45 -7.27
N GLY A 273 1.93 -0.44 -8.25
CA GLY A 273 3.23 -0.85 -8.75
C GLY A 273 3.84 0.19 -9.69
N PHE A 274 5.16 0.18 -9.76
CA PHE A 274 5.92 0.96 -10.74
C PHE A 274 6.26 0.07 -11.94
N PRO A 275 6.23 0.60 -13.17
CA PRO A 275 6.62 -0.16 -14.34
C PRO A 275 8.11 -0.53 -14.25
N PRO A 276 8.54 -1.62 -14.92
CA PRO A 276 9.86 -2.21 -14.68
C PRO A 276 11.02 -1.24 -14.92
N LYS A 277 10.88 -0.37 -15.94
CA LYS A 277 11.85 0.69 -16.26
C LYS A 277 12.01 1.68 -15.10
N ILE A 278 10.90 2.18 -14.55
CA ILE A 278 10.93 3.13 -13.42
C ILE A 278 11.47 2.44 -12.17
N TYR A 279 11.03 1.21 -11.90
CA TYR A 279 11.49 0.47 -10.73
C TYR A 279 13.00 0.22 -10.75
N ALA A 280 13.56 -0.11 -11.92
CA ALA A 280 15.01 -0.26 -12.10
C ALA A 280 15.75 1.06 -11.79
N ILE A 281 15.26 2.19 -12.31
CA ILE A 281 15.86 3.51 -12.03
C ILE A 281 15.85 3.82 -10.52
N ILE A 282 14.75 3.53 -9.84
CA ILE A 282 14.66 3.73 -8.38
C ILE A 282 15.70 2.87 -7.65
N CYS A 283 15.84 1.61 -8.03
CA CYS A 283 16.85 0.73 -7.43
C CYS A 283 18.27 1.24 -7.68
N ASP A 284 18.58 1.68 -8.89
CA ASP A 284 19.91 2.18 -9.27
C ASP A 284 20.25 3.48 -8.52
N GLU A 285 19.34 4.46 -8.50
CA GLU A 285 19.55 5.75 -7.83
C GLU A 285 19.61 5.62 -6.29
N LEU A 286 18.96 4.60 -5.71
CA LEU A 286 19.03 4.31 -4.27
C LEU A 286 20.15 3.32 -3.91
N GLY A 287 20.90 2.80 -4.88
CA GLY A 287 21.97 1.82 -4.64
C GLY A 287 21.47 0.48 -4.07
N LEU A 288 20.27 0.05 -4.44
CA LEU A 288 19.64 -1.15 -3.90
C LEU A 288 20.12 -2.40 -4.62
N SER A 289 20.40 -3.44 -3.83
CA SER A 289 20.64 -4.78 -4.36
C SER A 289 19.34 -5.45 -4.77
N ASN A 290 19.33 -6.08 -5.95
CA ASN A 290 18.19 -6.87 -6.43
C ASN A 290 18.19 -8.25 -5.76
N GLN A 291 17.08 -8.61 -5.11
CA GLN A 291 16.91 -9.94 -4.50
C GLN A 291 16.38 -11.03 -5.45
N GLY A 292 16.44 -10.82 -6.76
CA GLY A 292 16.28 -11.91 -7.75
C GLY A 292 14.97 -12.68 -7.63
N THR A 293 13.84 -11.98 -7.62
CA THR A 293 12.53 -12.65 -7.68
C THR A 293 12.34 -13.34 -9.03
N ARG A 294 11.72 -14.53 -9.01
CA ARG A 294 11.27 -15.22 -10.24
C ARG A 294 10.01 -14.60 -10.84
N ALA A 295 9.29 -13.78 -10.05
CA ALA A 295 8.09 -13.10 -10.52
C ALA A 295 8.45 -12.06 -11.57
N ARG A 296 7.73 -12.07 -12.70
CA ARG A 296 7.97 -11.15 -13.82
C ARG A 296 6.76 -10.25 -14.08
N PRO A 297 6.97 -8.98 -14.39
CA PRO A 297 5.91 -8.09 -14.86
C PRO A 297 5.55 -8.46 -16.31
N ILE A 298 4.27 -8.72 -16.56
CA ILE A 298 3.71 -9.08 -17.87
C ILE A 298 2.82 -7.98 -18.46
N GLY A 299 2.45 -6.98 -17.68
CA GLY A 299 1.66 -5.84 -18.14
C GLY A 299 1.72 -4.65 -17.20
N PHE A 300 1.38 -3.47 -17.71
CA PHE A 300 1.31 -2.23 -16.94
C PHE A 300 0.20 -1.33 -17.46
N ILE A 301 -0.61 -0.80 -16.53
CA ILE A 301 -1.64 0.22 -16.80
C ILE A 301 -1.40 1.38 -15.83
N PRO A 302 -0.99 2.57 -16.29
CA PRO A 302 -0.74 3.70 -15.39
C PRO A 302 -2.05 4.19 -14.76
N PHE A 303 -1.97 4.73 -13.54
CA PHE A 303 -3.16 5.22 -12.84
C PHE A 303 -3.79 6.42 -13.51
N ARG A 304 -2.99 7.27 -14.15
CA ARG A 304 -3.51 8.39 -14.94
C ARG A 304 -4.58 7.96 -15.95
N ASP A 305 -4.33 6.89 -16.68
CA ASP A 305 -5.26 6.38 -17.71
C ASP A 305 -6.57 5.82 -17.10
N LEU A 306 -6.55 5.42 -15.82
CA LEU A 306 -7.73 4.88 -15.13
C LEU A 306 -8.64 5.96 -14.52
N TYR A 307 -8.11 7.15 -14.23
CA TYR A 307 -8.82 8.18 -13.45
C TYR A 307 -9.06 9.49 -14.20
N GLU A 308 -8.40 9.74 -15.33
CA GLU A 308 -8.60 10.94 -16.17
C GLU A 308 -9.59 10.71 -17.34
N GLY A 309 -10.40 9.64 -17.28
CA GLY A 309 -11.43 9.29 -18.27
C GLY A 309 -12.81 9.91 -18.02
#